data_AF-A0AA35SHX2-F1
#
_entry.id   AF-A0AA35SHX2-F1
#
_cell.length_a   1.000
_cell.length_b   1.000
_cell.length_c   1.000
_cell.angle_alpha   90.00
_cell.angle_beta   90.00
_cell.angle_gamma   90.00
#
_symmetry.space_group_name_H-M   'P 1'
#
loop_
_entity.id
_entity.type
_entity.pdbx_description
1 polymer ?
#
loop_
_entity_poly.entity_id
_entity_poly.type
_entity_poly.pdbx_seq_one_letter_code
_entity_poly.pdbx_strand_id
1 'polypeptide(L)'
;MASHTLPTSSSSSSSPLSLLPSLWCSGHSTQIILLTTQISLDVALETSLQTAAEGISLEALCEEMQELVTKAVRMLQVFPEQGQNVESEGEPGQVNVLEGHQESPVTREQANRLRSIVLVLSSALQRGVQYLQQMAGQESGTNFLQDGRLRWVWSEDSAGTNEEVCHLTTLGARMSYRYHYVGGGSRLVLTPATERALVFLLRGVHQGHHSLLTGPEASGKSSVVAELAAMTGQPLFSLHCTPHTSSCTLINCLRGTALTGCWLLLQSVDSLSLAALH
;
A
#
# COMPACT_ATOMS: atom_id res chain seq x y z
N MET A 1 23.72 29.40 -6.31
CA MET A 1 23.10 30.10 -5.18
C MET A 1 21.70 30.52 -5.57
N ALA A 2 20.72 29.64 -5.37
CA ALA A 2 19.30 29.95 -5.42
C ALA A 2 18.67 29.09 -4.32
N SER A 3 18.51 29.69 -3.15
CA SER A 3 17.87 29.11 -1.98
C SER A 3 16.36 29.11 -2.21
N HIS A 4 15.80 27.96 -2.57
CA HIS A 4 14.36 27.76 -2.48
C HIS A 4 14.02 27.40 -1.03
N THR A 5 13.74 28.44 -0.26
CA THR A 5 13.14 28.39 1.07
C THR A 5 11.72 27.83 0.98
N LEU A 6 11.43 26.84 1.81
CA LEU A 6 10.08 26.36 2.12
C LEU A 6 9.12 27.55 2.38
N PRO A 7 7.86 27.51 1.92
CA PRO A 7 6.94 28.61 2.13
C PRO A 7 6.55 28.68 3.61
N THR A 8 6.90 29.80 4.23
CA THR A 8 6.46 30.17 5.58
C THR A 8 4.98 30.56 5.58
N SER A 9 4.27 30.01 6.58
CA SER A 9 2.89 30.22 7.00
C SER A 9 2.27 31.61 6.78
N SER A 10 1.11 31.66 6.11
CA SER A 10 -0.12 32.30 6.63
C SER A 10 -1.27 32.28 5.60
N SER A 11 -2.18 31.29 5.70
CA SER A 11 -3.63 31.40 5.40
C SER A 11 -4.27 30.01 5.42
N SER A 12 -5.26 29.80 6.30
CA SER A 12 -6.05 28.57 6.53
C SER A 12 -5.23 27.30 6.79
N SER A 13 -5.06 26.95 8.07
CA SER A 13 -4.46 25.69 8.54
C SER A 13 -5.38 24.49 8.28
N SER A 14 -5.68 24.20 7.02
CA SER A 14 -6.26 22.90 6.65
C SER A 14 -5.16 21.86 6.81
N SER A 15 -5.39 20.87 7.68
CA SER A 15 -4.52 19.71 7.82
C SER A 15 -4.21 19.11 6.43
N PRO A 16 -2.98 18.61 6.20
CA PRO A 16 -2.61 18.05 4.88
C PRO A 16 -3.47 16.86 4.47
N LEU A 17 -4.16 16.22 5.44
CA LEU A 17 -5.05 15.08 5.20
C LEU A 17 -6.45 15.49 4.74
N SER A 18 -6.85 16.75 4.91
CA SER A 18 -8.18 17.27 4.54
C SER A 18 -8.48 17.19 3.03
N LEU A 19 -7.44 17.15 2.19
CA LEU A 19 -7.55 17.04 0.73
C LEU A 19 -7.73 15.60 0.22
N LEU A 20 -7.44 14.60 1.06
CA LEU A 20 -7.49 13.19 0.67
C LEU A 20 -8.89 12.73 0.20
N PRO A 21 -9.99 13.07 0.88
CA PRO A 21 -11.32 12.62 0.48
C PRO A 21 -11.73 13.07 -0.92
N SER A 22 -11.35 14.27 -1.36
CA SER A 22 -11.63 14.75 -2.71
C SER A 22 -10.85 13.97 -3.79
N LEU A 23 -9.68 13.42 -3.43
CA LEU A 23 -8.84 12.66 -4.36
C LEU A 23 -9.34 11.22 -4.54
N TRP A 24 -9.99 10.63 -3.55
CA TRP A 24 -10.41 9.22 -3.58
C TRP A 24 -11.39 8.91 -4.72
N CYS A 25 -12.29 9.85 -5.03
CA CYS A 25 -13.28 9.72 -6.10
C CYS A 25 -12.81 10.32 -7.45
N SER A 26 -11.58 10.84 -7.52
CA SER A 26 -11.06 11.48 -8.74
C SER A 26 -10.79 10.48 -9.87
N GLY A 27 -10.62 10.97 -11.10
CA GLY A 27 -10.28 10.15 -12.28
C GLY A 27 -8.85 9.61 -12.30
N HIS A 28 -8.03 9.86 -11.28
CA HIS A 28 -6.65 9.38 -11.21
C HIS A 28 -6.59 7.85 -11.02
N SER A 29 -5.43 7.28 -11.35
CA SER A 29 -5.16 5.86 -11.14
C SER A 29 -5.23 5.49 -9.65
N THR A 30 -5.87 4.36 -9.34
CA THR A 30 -5.95 3.79 -7.98
C THR A 30 -4.57 3.63 -7.35
N GLN A 31 -3.56 3.24 -8.13
CA GLN A 31 -2.19 3.06 -7.65
C GLN A 31 -1.59 4.37 -7.12
N ILE A 32 -1.78 5.47 -7.86
CA ILE A 32 -1.25 6.79 -7.47
C ILE A 32 -1.99 7.27 -6.22
N ILE A 33 -3.33 7.16 -6.20
CA ILE A 33 -4.15 7.59 -5.06
C ILE A 33 -3.74 6.85 -3.78
N LEU A 34 -3.54 5.53 -3.86
CA LEU A 34 -3.11 4.73 -2.71
C LEU A 34 -1.70 5.12 -2.24
N LEU A 35 -0.76 5.32 -3.17
CA LEU A 35 0.60 5.74 -2.84
C LEU A 35 0.60 7.13 -2.18
N THR A 36 -0.08 8.11 -2.77
CA THR A 36 -0.15 9.47 -2.20
C THR A 36 -0.82 9.47 -0.84
N THR A 37 -1.91 8.70 -0.68
CA THR A 37 -2.60 8.58 0.62
C THR A 37 -1.65 8.00 1.67
N GLN A 38 -0.92 6.93 1.32
CA GLN A 38 0.01 6.29 2.25
C GLN A 38 1.18 7.20 2.63
N ILE A 39 1.77 7.91 1.66
CA ILE A 39 2.84 8.88 1.89
C ILE A 39 2.35 10.00 2.81
N SER A 40 1.20 10.60 2.53
CA SER A 40 0.67 11.70 3.34
C SER A 40 0.42 11.28 4.78
N LEU A 41 -0.06 10.05 5.00
CA LEU A 41 -0.27 9.51 6.35
C LEU A 41 1.05 9.23 7.07
N ASP A 42 2.03 8.64 6.39
CA ASP A 42 3.37 8.38 6.95
C ASP A 42 4.08 9.68 7.35
N VAL A 43 4.04 10.69 6.49
CA VAL A 43 4.60 12.02 6.76
C VAL A 43 3.86 12.68 7.93
N ALA A 44 2.53 12.64 7.96
CA ALA A 44 1.75 13.20 9.06
C ALA A 44 2.12 12.54 10.41
N LEU A 45 2.18 11.20 10.45
CA LEU A 45 2.60 10.45 11.65
C LEU A 45 4.01 10.84 12.10
N GLU A 46 4.96 10.92 11.17
CA GLU A 46 6.35 11.27 11.50
C GLU A 46 6.46 12.71 12.01
N THR A 47 5.79 13.67 11.36
CA THR A 47 5.78 15.06 11.82
C THR A 47 5.18 15.18 13.22
N SER A 48 4.06 14.50 13.50
CA SER A 48 3.44 14.50 14.83
C SER A 48 4.33 13.85 15.89
N LEU A 49 5.09 12.81 15.56
CA LEU A 49 6.06 12.21 16.49
C LEU A 49 7.23 13.15 16.79
N GLN A 50 7.71 13.91 15.81
CA GLN A 50 8.79 14.89 16.00
C GLN A 50 8.30 16.11 16.81
N THR A 51 7.10 16.61 16.52
CA THR A 51 6.48 17.74 17.22
C THR A 51 5.79 17.35 18.53
N ALA A 52 5.80 16.07 18.92
CA ALA A 52 5.26 15.61 20.20
C ALA A 52 6.00 16.26 21.39
N ALA A 53 7.27 16.68 21.19
CA ALA A 53 8.01 17.49 22.15
C ALA A 53 7.50 18.93 22.28
N GLU A 54 6.74 19.43 21.28
CA GLU A 54 6.28 20.81 21.14
C GLU A 54 4.75 20.97 21.32
N GLY A 55 4.01 19.88 21.59
CA GLY A 55 2.62 19.92 22.04
C GLY A 55 1.54 19.72 20.96
N ILE A 56 1.88 19.33 19.73
CA ILE A 56 0.87 18.78 18.80
C ILE A 56 0.55 17.36 19.25
N SER A 57 -0.69 17.11 19.70
CA SER A 57 -1.06 15.79 20.20
C SER A 57 -1.21 14.80 19.05
N LEU A 58 -0.42 13.72 19.09
CA LEU A 58 -0.60 12.53 18.27
C LEU A 58 -2.04 11.97 18.39
N GLU A 59 -2.72 12.26 19.50
CA GLU A 59 -4.13 11.98 19.73
C GLU A 59 -5.05 12.68 18.72
N ALA A 60 -4.85 13.98 18.45
CA ALA A 60 -5.65 14.72 17.46
C ALA A 60 -5.47 14.16 16.04
N LEU A 61 -4.26 13.73 15.68
CA LEU A 61 -4.00 13.07 14.40
C LEU A 61 -4.73 11.73 14.30
N CYS A 62 -4.74 10.93 15.37
CA CYS A 62 -5.50 9.67 15.42
C CYS A 62 -7.01 9.92 15.28
N GLU A 63 -7.55 10.97 15.91
CA GLU A 63 -8.95 11.37 15.75
C GLU A 63 -9.26 11.76 14.30
N GLU A 64 -8.40 12.56 13.66
CA GLU A 64 -8.53 12.93 12.25
C GLU A 64 -8.49 11.70 11.33
N MET A 65 -7.55 10.77 11.55
CA MET A 65 -7.48 9.52 10.80
C MET A 65 -8.75 8.65 10.99
N GLN A 66 -9.29 8.60 12.20
CA GLN A 66 -10.53 7.88 12.50
C GLN A 66 -11.75 8.51 11.79
N GLU A 67 -11.80 9.84 11.67
CA GLU A 67 -12.82 10.54 10.90
C GLU A 67 -12.71 10.18 9.41
N LEU A 68 -11.49 10.16 8.86
CA LEU A 68 -11.23 9.77 7.48
C LEU A 68 -11.64 8.32 7.18
N VAL A 69 -11.36 7.39 8.09
CA VAL A 69 -11.85 5.99 7.98
C VAL A 69 -13.37 5.97 7.94
N THR A 70 -14.02 6.67 8.87
CA THR A 70 -15.49 6.76 8.93
C THR A 70 -16.06 7.33 7.63
N LYS A 71 -15.44 8.37 7.08
CA LYS A 71 -15.84 9.00 5.82
C LYS A 71 -15.71 8.04 4.63
N ALA A 72 -14.61 7.32 4.53
CA ALA A 72 -14.40 6.32 3.48
C ALA A 72 -15.40 5.15 3.57
N VAL A 73 -15.71 4.69 4.78
CA VAL A 73 -16.72 3.65 5.01
C VAL A 73 -18.13 4.14 4.69
N ARG A 74 -18.48 5.38 5.04
CA ARG A 74 -19.77 5.99 4.66
C ARG A 74 -19.91 6.08 3.15
N MET A 75 -18.86 6.51 2.44
CA MET A 75 -18.85 6.49 0.97
C MET A 75 -19.16 5.08 0.48
N LEU A 76 -18.50 4.03 1.02
CA LEU A 76 -18.79 2.63 0.67
C LEU A 76 -20.25 2.21 0.93
N GLN A 77 -20.87 2.63 2.04
CA GLN A 77 -22.23 2.24 2.43
C GLN A 77 -23.33 2.91 1.59
N VAL A 78 -23.06 4.07 0.99
CA VAL A 78 -23.96 4.70 0.01
C VAL A 78 -24.06 3.84 -1.27
N PHE A 79 -23.19 2.84 -1.43
CA PHE A 79 -23.22 1.91 -2.56
C PHE A 79 -23.87 0.58 -2.16
N PRO A 80 -25.12 0.31 -2.56
CA PRO A 80 -25.69 -1.02 -2.42
C PRO A 80 -24.89 -2.00 -3.28
N GLU A 81 -24.54 -3.15 -2.72
CA GLU A 81 -23.96 -4.27 -3.47
C GLU A 81 -25.01 -4.84 -4.45
N GLN A 82 -25.25 -4.16 -5.57
CA GLN A 82 -26.01 -4.77 -6.66
C GLN A 82 -25.09 -5.70 -7.44
N GLY A 83 -25.16 -6.98 -7.08
CA GLY A 83 -24.42 -8.05 -7.73
C GLY A 83 -24.62 -9.43 -7.10
N GLN A 84 -25.80 -9.72 -6.53
CA GLN A 84 -26.25 -11.10 -6.36
C GLN A 84 -27.32 -11.38 -7.40
N ASN A 85 -27.04 -12.37 -8.25
CA ASN A 85 -27.92 -12.91 -9.27
C ASN A 85 -29.33 -13.14 -8.72
N VAL A 86 -30.31 -12.45 -9.29
CA VAL A 86 -31.68 -12.95 -9.37
C VAL A 86 -32.06 -12.87 -10.84
N GLU A 87 -31.97 -14.00 -11.54
CA GLU A 87 -32.75 -14.22 -12.73
C GLU A 87 -34.22 -14.27 -12.30
N SER A 88 -34.98 -13.22 -12.60
CA SER A 88 -36.44 -13.32 -12.66
C SER A 88 -36.96 -12.53 -13.84
N GLU A 89 -37.62 -13.27 -14.72
CA GLU A 89 -38.44 -12.80 -15.83
C GLU A 89 -39.49 -11.77 -15.36
N GLY A 90 -39.69 -10.69 -16.12
CA GLY A 90 -40.76 -9.71 -15.89
C GLY A 90 -40.68 -8.51 -16.84
N GLU A 91 -41.79 -8.24 -17.53
CA GLU A 91 -42.02 -7.36 -18.70
C GLU A 91 -41.59 -5.87 -18.63
N PRO A 92 -41.45 -5.17 -19.80
CA PRO A 92 -41.00 -3.79 -19.87
C PRO A 92 -42.16 -2.79 -19.66
N GLY A 93 -42.17 -2.10 -18.52
CA GLY A 93 -43.11 -1.02 -18.22
C GLY A 93 -42.42 0.30 -17.86
N GLN A 94 -42.52 1.29 -18.77
CA GLN A 94 -42.38 2.75 -18.61
C GLN A 94 -41.35 3.29 -17.58
N VAL A 95 -40.20 3.73 -18.10
CA VAL A 95 -39.25 4.59 -17.38
C VAL A 95 -39.70 6.05 -17.46
N ASN A 96 -40.26 6.58 -16.38
CA ASN A 96 -40.42 8.02 -16.20
C ASN A 96 -39.06 8.65 -15.91
N VAL A 97 -38.60 9.49 -16.84
CA VAL A 97 -37.43 10.36 -16.68
C VAL A 97 -37.81 11.50 -15.73
N LEU A 98 -37.24 11.51 -14.53
CA LEU A 98 -37.22 12.69 -13.66
C LEU A 98 -35.78 13.15 -13.51
N GLU A 99 -35.52 14.32 -14.07
CA GLU A 99 -34.29 15.09 -13.91
C GLU A 99 -34.07 15.44 -12.44
N GLY A 100 -32.98 14.93 -11.89
CA GLY A 100 -32.37 15.37 -10.65
C GLY A 100 -30.95 14.84 -10.67
N HIS A 101 -29.97 15.74 -10.87
CA HIS A 101 -28.52 15.51 -10.85
C HIS A 101 -28.13 14.07 -10.47
N GLN A 102 -28.14 13.18 -11.47
CA GLN A 102 -27.70 11.80 -11.29
C GLN A 102 -26.20 11.85 -11.02
N GLU A 103 -25.81 11.77 -9.75
CA GLU A 103 -24.50 11.23 -9.41
C GLU A 103 -24.40 9.86 -10.08
N SER A 104 -23.54 9.79 -11.10
CA SER A 104 -23.35 8.58 -11.91
C SER A 104 -23.12 7.37 -11.01
N PRO A 105 -23.73 6.20 -11.29
CA PRO A 105 -23.53 5.01 -10.48
C PRO A 105 -22.04 4.68 -10.38
N VAL A 106 -21.52 4.68 -9.16
CA VAL A 106 -20.11 4.47 -8.87
C VAL A 106 -19.69 3.07 -9.33
N THR A 107 -18.61 3.02 -10.11
CA THR A 107 -18.13 1.80 -10.77
C THR A 107 -17.55 0.80 -9.76
N ARG A 108 -17.57 -0.51 -10.10
CA ARG A 108 -16.92 -1.57 -9.30
C ARG A 108 -15.45 -1.24 -8.97
N GLU A 109 -14.77 -0.52 -9.85
CA GLU A 109 -13.40 -0.06 -9.67
C GLU A 109 -13.28 0.98 -8.54
N GLN A 110 -14.18 1.96 -8.49
CA GLN A 110 -14.22 2.96 -7.42
C GLN A 110 -14.53 2.31 -6.06
N ALA A 111 -15.41 1.31 -6.01
CA ALA A 111 -15.67 0.57 -4.78
C ALA A 111 -14.43 -0.21 -4.29
N ASN A 112 -13.72 -0.90 -5.18
CA ASN A 112 -12.48 -1.61 -4.83
C ASN A 112 -11.34 -0.66 -4.39
N ARG A 113 -11.26 0.52 -5.03
CA ARG A 113 -10.36 1.59 -4.62
C ARG A 113 -10.67 2.07 -3.19
N LEU A 114 -11.92 2.37 -2.89
CA LEU A 114 -12.33 2.82 -1.55
C LEU A 114 -12.07 1.75 -0.49
N ARG A 115 -12.34 0.46 -0.77
CA ARG A 115 -11.96 -0.66 0.11
C ARG A 115 -10.46 -0.66 0.42
N SER A 116 -9.63 -0.45 -0.61
CA SER A 116 -8.16 -0.39 -0.45
C SER A 116 -7.71 0.83 0.35
N ILE A 117 -8.36 1.98 0.17
CA ILE A 117 -8.10 3.20 0.95
C ILE A 117 -8.43 2.98 2.42
N VAL A 118 -9.56 2.34 2.73
CA VAL A 118 -9.93 1.98 4.11
C VAL A 118 -8.85 1.14 4.76
N LEU A 119 -8.31 0.13 4.06
CA LEU A 119 -7.22 -0.69 4.60
C LEU A 119 -5.96 0.12 4.92
N VAL A 120 -5.56 1.04 4.04
CA VAL A 120 -4.39 1.91 4.25
C VAL A 120 -4.61 2.86 5.44
N LEU A 121 -5.79 3.48 5.53
CA LEU A 121 -6.13 4.39 6.63
C LEU A 121 -6.19 3.64 7.97
N SER A 122 -6.86 2.49 8.02
CA SER A 122 -6.95 1.67 9.22
C SER A 122 -5.58 1.19 9.71
N SER A 123 -4.68 0.81 8.79
CA SER A 123 -3.30 0.47 9.13
C SER A 123 -2.54 1.68 9.70
N ALA A 124 -2.63 2.85 9.08
CA ALA A 124 -1.99 4.07 9.59
C ALA A 124 -2.50 4.46 10.98
N LEU A 125 -3.82 4.43 11.19
CA LEU A 125 -4.44 4.69 12.48
C LEU A 125 -3.96 3.69 13.54
N GLN A 126 -3.94 2.39 13.22
CA GLN A 126 -3.46 1.37 14.15
C GLN A 126 -2.01 1.61 14.57
N ARG A 127 -1.15 2.09 13.65
CA ARG A 127 0.22 2.50 13.97
C ARG A 127 0.24 3.70 14.93
N GLY A 128 -0.55 4.74 14.66
CA GLY A 128 -0.69 5.90 15.54
C GLY A 128 -1.11 5.55 16.97
N VAL A 129 -2.12 4.68 17.11
CA VAL A 129 -2.60 4.21 18.42
C VAL A 129 -1.53 3.39 19.15
N GLN A 130 -0.77 2.54 18.44
CA GLN A 130 0.33 1.79 19.04
C GLN A 130 1.42 2.71 19.57
N TYR A 131 1.77 3.78 18.86
CA TYR A 131 2.73 4.76 19.35
C TYR A 131 2.23 5.47 20.62
N LEU A 132 0.95 5.87 20.68
CA LEU A 132 0.36 6.44 21.90
C LEU A 132 0.47 5.50 23.11
N GLN A 133 0.19 4.20 22.91
CA GLN A 133 0.30 3.19 23.96
C GLN A 133 1.74 3.01 24.45
N GLN A 134 2.72 3.04 23.54
CA GLN A 134 4.14 2.95 23.89
C GLN A 134 4.62 4.20 24.64
N MET A 135 4.19 5.40 24.21
CA MET A 135 4.50 6.67 24.86
C MET A 135 3.94 6.74 26.29
N ALA A 136 2.74 6.19 26.52
CA ALA A 136 2.14 6.12 27.86
C ALA A 136 2.87 5.15 28.80
N GLY A 137 3.69 4.24 28.26
CA GLY A 137 4.35 3.16 29.00
C GLY A 137 5.85 3.34 29.31
N GLN A 138 6.53 4.38 28.80
CA GLN A 138 7.98 4.59 29.01
C GLN A 138 8.36 6.02 29.41
N GLU A 139 9.21 6.13 30.43
CA GLU A 139 9.97 7.34 30.75
C GLU A 139 11.22 7.44 29.85
N SER A 140 11.31 8.50 29.04
CA SER A 140 12.52 9.04 28.40
C SER A 140 13.44 8.08 27.62
N GLY A 141 13.42 8.17 26.28
CA GLY A 141 14.66 8.06 25.49
C GLY A 141 14.77 6.95 24.44
N THR A 142 13.68 6.35 23.97
CA THR A 142 13.74 5.41 22.83
C THR A 142 13.33 6.12 21.53
N ASN A 143 14.18 6.04 20.51
CA ASN A 143 13.91 6.62 19.19
C ASN A 143 12.73 5.90 18.55
N PHE A 144 11.50 6.40 18.71
CA PHE A 144 10.28 5.88 18.06
C PHE A 144 10.43 5.75 16.53
N LEU A 145 11.31 6.56 15.92
CA LEU A 145 11.65 6.51 14.50
C LEU A 145 12.47 5.26 14.09
N GLN A 146 13.00 4.48 15.04
CA GLN A 146 13.79 3.26 14.81
C GLN A 146 12.98 1.97 14.91
N ASP A 147 11.64 2.04 14.86
CA ASP A 147 10.73 0.90 15.07
C ASP A 147 10.81 -0.22 13.99
N GLY A 148 11.66 -0.08 12.97
CA GLY A 148 11.81 -1.12 11.95
C GLY A 148 10.64 -1.27 11.00
N ARG A 149 9.66 -0.38 11.05
CA ARG A 149 8.49 -0.42 10.17
C ARG A 149 8.82 0.09 8.76
N LEU A 150 7.89 -0.17 7.86
CA LEU A 150 7.92 0.39 6.52
C LEU A 150 7.45 1.83 6.55
N ARG A 151 8.19 2.70 5.88
CA ARG A 151 7.87 4.13 5.76
C ARG A 151 8.25 4.64 4.38
N TRP A 152 7.41 5.52 3.84
CA TRP A 152 7.73 6.24 2.62
C TRP A 152 8.51 7.51 2.90
N VAL A 153 9.56 7.75 2.13
CA VAL A 153 10.41 8.94 2.23
C VAL A 153 10.74 9.44 0.84
N TRP A 154 10.66 10.76 0.64
CA TRP A 154 11.22 11.42 -0.53
C TRP A 154 12.67 11.79 -0.25
N SER A 155 13.60 11.37 -1.11
CA SER A 155 15.01 11.72 -0.99
C SER A 155 15.65 11.85 -2.36
N GLU A 156 16.73 12.63 -2.46
CA GLU A 156 17.54 12.72 -3.68
C GLU A 156 18.05 11.34 -4.10
N ASP A 157 18.08 11.10 -5.41
CA ASP A 157 18.60 9.84 -5.93
C ASP A 157 20.11 9.72 -5.68
N SER A 158 20.52 8.54 -5.21
CA SER A 158 21.92 8.14 -5.09
C SER A 158 22.70 8.15 -6.41
N ALA A 159 22.01 8.25 -7.55
CA ALA A 159 22.61 8.35 -8.87
C ALA A 159 23.18 9.76 -9.21
N GLY A 160 23.02 10.75 -8.32
CA GLY A 160 23.57 12.10 -8.51
C GLY A 160 22.76 12.99 -9.47
N THR A 161 21.58 12.54 -9.87
CA THR A 161 20.53 13.41 -10.40
C THR A 161 19.94 14.16 -9.20
N ASN A 162 19.86 15.49 -9.24
CA ASN A 162 19.17 16.29 -8.21
C ASN A 162 17.64 16.09 -8.26
N GLU A 163 17.17 14.88 -8.59
CA GLU A 163 15.77 14.49 -8.67
C GLU A 163 15.39 13.79 -7.37
N GLU A 164 14.27 14.21 -6.80
CA GLU A 164 13.68 13.55 -5.63
C GLU A 164 12.96 12.27 -6.08
N VAL A 165 13.37 11.14 -5.52
CA VAL A 165 12.78 9.84 -5.76
C VAL A 165 12.05 9.37 -4.51
N CYS A 166 10.91 8.71 -4.71
CA CYS A 166 10.15 8.12 -3.61
C CYS A 166 10.76 6.76 -3.23
N HIS A 167 11.09 6.59 -1.96
CA HIS A 167 11.68 5.38 -1.42
C HIS A 167 10.81 4.75 -0.34
N LEU A 168 10.66 3.43 -0.42
CA LEU A 168 10.19 2.62 0.70
C LEU A 168 11.40 2.26 1.55
N THR A 169 11.39 2.65 2.81
CA THR A 169 12.52 2.46 3.73
C THR A 169 12.10 1.71 5.00
N THR A 170 13.09 1.03 5.59
CA THR A 170 13.01 0.34 6.88
C THR A 170 14.41 0.30 7.51
N LEU A 171 14.56 -0.29 8.71
CA LEU A 171 15.84 -0.42 9.41
C LEU A 171 16.91 -1.09 8.55
N GLY A 172 17.82 -0.28 8.02
CA GLY A 172 18.97 -0.72 7.24
C GLY A 172 18.64 -1.22 5.83
N ALA A 173 17.48 -0.86 5.28
CA ALA A 173 17.15 -1.14 3.88
C ALA A 173 16.30 -0.04 3.25
N ARG A 174 16.58 0.24 1.97
CA ARG A 174 15.81 1.18 1.15
C ARG A 174 15.59 0.61 -0.24
N MET A 175 14.42 0.85 -0.80
CA MET A 175 14.10 0.50 -2.18
C MET A 175 13.36 1.66 -2.82
N SER A 176 13.84 2.12 -3.98
CA SER A 176 13.12 3.16 -4.72
C SER A 176 11.87 2.58 -5.38
N TYR A 177 10.83 3.40 -5.42
CA TYR A 177 9.64 3.13 -6.21
C TYR A 177 9.99 3.04 -7.68
N ARG A 178 9.40 2.08 -8.40
CA ARG A 178 9.81 1.73 -9.77
C ARG A 178 8.91 2.26 -10.85
N TYR A 179 7.83 2.95 -10.46
CA TYR A 179 6.92 3.64 -11.37
C TYR A 179 6.29 2.75 -12.46
N HIS A 180 6.30 1.41 -12.31
CA HIS A 180 5.55 0.55 -13.22
C HIS A 180 4.09 0.50 -12.79
N TYR A 181 3.19 0.49 -13.76
CA TYR A 181 1.78 0.32 -13.49
C TYR A 181 1.48 -1.14 -13.16
N VAL A 182 1.08 -1.40 -11.92
CA VAL A 182 0.73 -2.73 -11.39
C VAL A 182 -0.79 -2.94 -11.37
N GLY A 183 -1.57 -1.86 -11.50
CA GLY A 183 -3.03 -1.89 -11.55
C GLY A 183 -3.72 -1.59 -10.21
N GLY A 184 -5.05 -1.58 -10.24
CA GLY A 184 -5.92 -1.31 -9.09
C GLY A 184 -6.33 -2.57 -8.30
N GLY A 185 -5.40 -3.49 -8.07
CA GLY A 185 -5.65 -4.72 -7.32
C GLY A 185 -6.02 -4.44 -5.85
N SER A 186 -6.72 -5.39 -5.22
CA SER A 186 -7.03 -5.31 -3.79
C SER A 186 -5.75 -5.32 -2.96
N ARG A 187 -5.64 -4.40 -2.00
CA ARG A 187 -4.54 -4.39 -1.01
C ARG A 187 -4.71 -5.51 0.00
N LEU A 188 -3.58 -6.03 0.50
CA LEU A 188 -3.52 -6.96 1.62
C LEU A 188 -3.80 -6.23 2.95
N VAL A 189 -4.47 -6.91 3.88
CA VAL A 189 -4.63 -6.40 5.25
C VAL A 189 -3.28 -6.40 5.98
N LEU A 190 -2.82 -5.21 6.37
CA LEU A 190 -1.57 -5.03 7.10
C LEU A 190 -1.78 -5.29 8.60
N THR A 191 -1.48 -6.51 9.03
CA THR A 191 -1.41 -6.94 10.43
C THR A 191 0.03 -6.86 10.92
N PRO A 192 0.30 -6.84 12.24
CA PRO A 192 1.67 -6.85 12.75
C PRO A 192 2.54 -8.01 12.22
N ALA A 193 1.93 -9.17 11.92
CA ALA A 193 2.64 -10.31 11.34
C ALA A 193 3.01 -10.08 9.87
N THR A 194 2.08 -9.55 9.06
CA THR A 194 2.34 -9.28 7.64
C THR A 194 3.29 -8.10 7.45
N GLU A 195 3.20 -7.05 8.27
CA GLU A 195 4.16 -5.94 8.27
C GLU A 195 5.59 -6.41 8.55
N ARG A 196 5.79 -7.27 9.57
CA ARG A 196 7.11 -7.86 9.84
C ARG A 196 7.62 -8.67 8.66
N ALA A 197 6.76 -9.49 8.04
CA ALA A 197 7.15 -10.27 6.87
C ALA A 197 7.59 -9.36 5.71
N LEU A 198 6.87 -8.26 5.44
CA LEU A 198 7.24 -7.28 4.43
C LEU A 198 8.59 -6.60 4.73
N VAL A 199 8.88 -6.28 5.99
CA VAL A 199 10.18 -5.73 6.41
C VAL A 199 11.32 -6.71 6.12
N PHE A 200 11.17 -7.98 6.49
CA PHE A 200 12.19 -8.99 6.21
C PHE A 200 12.40 -9.19 4.69
N LEU A 201 11.31 -9.25 3.92
CA LEU A 201 11.39 -9.34 2.46
C LEU A 201 12.10 -8.13 1.85
N LEU A 202 11.73 -6.92 2.26
CA LEU A 202 12.36 -5.69 1.76
C LEU A 202 13.87 -5.68 2.06
N ARG A 203 14.26 -6.11 3.26
CA ARG A 203 15.68 -6.22 3.65
C ARG A 203 16.43 -7.27 2.83
N GLY A 204 15.83 -8.45 2.63
CA GLY A 204 16.42 -9.51 1.81
C GLY A 204 16.64 -9.06 0.36
N VAL A 205 15.60 -8.46 -0.25
CA VAL A 205 15.69 -7.92 -1.62
C VAL A 205 16.72 -6.79 -1.72
N HIS A 206 16.77 -5.88 -0.74
CA HIS A 206 17.76 -4.80 -0.70
C HIS A 206 19.21 -5.33 -0.68
N GLN A 207 19.45 -6.48 -0.05
CA GLN A 207 20.76 -7.13 -0.01
C GLN A 207 21.07 -7.98 -1.25
N GLY A 208 20.15 -8.09 -2.21
CA GLY A 208 20.30 -8.97 -3.38
C GLY A 208 20.10 -10.46 -3.05
N HIS A 209 19.46 -10.78 -1.92
CA HIS A 209 19.16 -12.15 -1.54
C HIS A 209 17.78 -12.60 -2.05
N HIS A 210 17.70 -13.86 -2.47
CA HIS A 210 16.44 -14.53 -2.70
C HIS A 210 15.76 -14.81 -1.35
N SER A 211 14.45 -14.61 -1.28
CA SER A 211 13.68 -14.82 -0.04
C SER A 211 12.76 -16.03 -0.18
N LEU A 212 12.79 -16.92 0.80
CA LEU A 212 11.87 -18.05 0.91
C LEU A 212 10.90 -17.81 2.07
N LEU A 213 9.60 -17.82 1.77
CA LEU A 213 8.55 -17.77 2.78
C LEU A 213 8.02 -19.17 3.00
N THR A 214 8.15 -19.68 4.22
CA THR A 214 7.61 -20.98 4.63
C THR A 214 6.47 -20.79 5.63
N GLY A 215 5.53 -21.73 5.65
CA GLY A 215 4.38 -21.68 6.55
C GLY A 215 3.23 -22.58 6.10
N PRO A 216 2.18 -22.73 6.90
CA PRO A 216 1.02 -23.57 6.57
C PRO A 216 0.27 -23.07 5.34
N GLU A 217 -0.48 -23.95 4.70
CA GLU A 217 -1.33 -23.59 3.57
C GLU A 217 -2.28 -22.42 3.93
N ALA A 218 -2.60 -21.58 2.94
CA ALA A 218 -3.45 -20.39 3.10
C ALA A 218 -2.94 -19.30 4.08
N SER A 219 -1.67 -19.36 4.54
CA SER A 219 -1.09 -18.31 5.40
C SER A 219 -0.74 -16.99 4.69
N GLY A 220 -1.21 -16.77 3.45
CA GLY A 220 -1.02 -15.53 2.71
C GLY A 220 0.40 -15.27 2.18
N LYS A 221 1.30 -16.25 2.14
CA LYS A 221 2.72 -16.09 1.70
C LYS A 221 2.85 -15.38 0.35
N SER A 222 2.16 -15.89 -0.67
CA SER A 222 2.15 -15.29 -2.01
C SER A 222 1.59 -13.87 -2.01
N SER A 223 0.56 -13.62 -1.19
CA SER A 223 -0.08 -12.32 -1.07
C SER A 223 0.86 -11.29 -0.45
N VAL A 224 1.71 -11.66 0.51
CA VAL A 224 2.71 -10.76 1.10
C VAL A 224 3.75 -10.34 0.06
N VAL A 225 4.22 -11.26 -0.78
CA VAL A 225 5.17 -10.92 -1.87
C VAL A 225 4.51 -10.02 -2.91
N ALA A 226 3.27 -10.33 -3.29
CA ALA A 226 2.47 -9.50 -4.20
C ALA A 226 2.21 -8.10 -3.64
N GLU A 227 1.95 -7.97 -2.35
CA GLU A 227 1.77 -6.68 -1.68
C GLU A 227 3.07 -5.86 -1.75
N LEU A 228 4.23 -6.44 -1.42
CA LEU A 228 5.51 -5.71 -1.50
C LEU A 228 5.81 -5.23 -2.93
N ALA A 229 5.56 -6.08 -3.93
CA ALA A 229 5.73 -5.73 -5.34
C ALA A 229 4.79 -4.58 -5.73
N ALA A 230 3.52 -4.64 -5.34
CA ALA A 230 2.54 -3.59 -5.59
C ALA A 230 2.83 -2.29 -4.83
N MET A 231 3.37 -2.38 -3.61
CA MET A 231 3.82 -1.22 -2.84
C MET A 231 4.96 -0.51 -3.57
N THR A 232 5.91 -1.25 -4.13
CA THR A 232 7.13 -0.69 -4.74
C THR A 232 7.02 -0.42 -6.24
N GLY A 233 5.86 -0.73 -6.84
CA GLY A 233 5.63 -0.60 -8.27
C GLY A 233 6.52 -1.55 -9.08
N GLN A 234 6.88 -2.71 -8.51
CA GLN A 234 7.66 -3.75 -9.19
C GLN A 234 6.72 -4.72 -9.92
N PRO A 235 6.96 -5.01 -11.21
CA PRO A 235 6.20 -6.04 -11.91
C PRO A 235 6.52 -7.42 -11.33
N LEU A 236 5.49 -8.21 -11.04
CA LEU A 236 5.60 -9.54 -10.45
C LEU A 236 5.02 -10.60 -11.39
N PHE A 237 5.84 -11.60 -11.72
CA PHE A 237 5.43 -12.79 -12.46
C PHE A 237 5.37 -13.99 -11.51
N SER A 238 4.20 -14.62 -11.39
CA SER A 238 4.01 -15.81 -10.55
C SER A 238 3.96 -17.07 -11.39
N LEU A 239 4.73 -18.09 -10.97
CA LEU A 239 4.71 -19.42 -11.56
C LEU A 239 4.28 -20.43 -10.49
N HIS A 240 3.19 -21.15 -10.78
CA HIS A 240 2.79 -22.28 -9.94
C HIS A 240 3.57 -23.52 -10.35
N CYS A 241 4.44 -24.01 -9.47
CA CYS A 241 5.24 -25.19 -9.74
C CYS A 241 4.39 -26.44 -9.56
N THR A 242 4.43 -27.29 -10.58
CA THR A 242 3.83 -28.62 -10.61
C THR A 242 4.93 -29.67 -10.77
N PRO A 243 4.70 -30.96 -10.43
CA PRO A 243 5.69 -32.02 -10.65
C PRO A 243 6.09 -32.21 -12.12
N HIS A 244 5.25 -31.74 -13.05
CA HIS A 244 5.53 -31.76 -14.50
C HIS A 244 6.25 -30.51 -15.01
N THR A 245 6.62 -29.57 -14.12
CA THR A 245 7.34 -28.37 -14.50
C THR A 245 8.76 -28.75 -14.92
N SER A 246 9.06 -28.59 -16.21
CA SER A 246 10.37 -28.93 -16.77
C SER A 246 11.44 -27.90 -16.40
N SER A 247 12.71 -28.33 -16.30
CA SER A 247 13.84 -27.41 -16.07
C SER A 247 13.94 -26.35 -17.16
N CYS A 248 13.58 -26.69 -18.40
CA CYS A 248 13.54 -25.75 -19.52
C CYS A 248 12.55 -24.60 -19.28
N THR A 249 11.37 -24.90 -18.73
CA THR A 249 10.38 -23.88 -18.35
C THR A 249 10.95 -22.93 -17.30
N LEU A 250 11.55 -23.47 -16.23
CA LEU A 250 12.16 -22.66 -15.17
C LEU A 250 13.29 -21.77 -15.70
N ILE A 251 14.18 -22.31 -16.53
CA ILE A 251 15.27 -21.57 -17.16
C ILE A 251 14.72 -20.44 -18.05
N ASN A 252 13.69 -20.71 -18.84
CA ASN A 252 13.09 -19.70 -19.70
C ASN A 252 12.40 -18.59 -18.89
N CYS A 253 11.71 -18.93 -17.81
CA CYS A 253 11.14 -17.95 -16.88
C CYS A 253 12.23 -17.09 -16.23
N LEU A 254 13.29 -17.70 -15.71
CA LEU A 254 14.42 -17.00 -15.10
C LEU A 254 15.13 -16.07 -16.09
N ARG A 255 15.36 -16.54 -17.32
CA ARG A 255 15.91 -15.70 -18.40
C ARG A 255 15.01 -14.53 -18.72
N GLY A 256 13.70 -14.77 -18.84
CA GLY A 256 12.71 -13.72 -19.06
C GLY A 256 12.76 -12.65 -17.96
N THR A 257 12.70 -13.06 -16.70
CA THR A 257 12.72 -12.14 -15.56
C THR A 257 14.04 -11.40 -15.42
N ALA A 258 15.17 -12.04 -15.73
CA ALA A 258 16.48 -11.39 -15.72
C ALA A 258 16.61 -10.32 -16.82
N LEU A 259 15.98 -10.53 -17.98
CA LEU A 259 15.98 -9.57 -19.09
C LEU A 259 15.01 -8.41 -18.85
N THR A 260 13.84 -8.67 -18.27
CA THR A 260 12.82 -7.62 -18.04
C THR A 260 12.98 -6.88 -16.73
N GLY A 261 13.73 -7.43 -15.77
CA GLY A 261 13.83 -6.90 -14.41
C GLY A 261 12.58 -7.14 -13.56
N CYS A 262 11.67 -8.02 -14.00
CA CYS A 262 10.49 -8.39 -13.23
C CYS A 262 10.85 -9.32 -12.06
N TRP A 263 10.10 -9.23 -10.97
CA TRP A 263 10.21 -10.19 -9.88
C TRP A 263 9.58 -11.52 -10.26
N LEU A 264 10.22 -12.62 -9.87
CA LEU A 264 9.72 -13.98 -10.06
C LEU A 264 9.26 -14.56 -8.72
N LEU A 265 8.00 -14.95 -8.63
CA LEU A 265 7.45 -15.69 -7.49
C LEU A 265 7.20 -17.14 -7.88
N LEU A 266 7.98 -18.07 -7.33
CA LEU A 266 7.75 -19.50 -7.46
C LEU A 266 6.85 -19.99 -6.33
N GLN A 267 5.70 -20.54 -6.67
CA GLN A 267 4.77 -21.15 -5.72
C GLN A 267 4.91 -22.67 -5.74
N SER A 268 4.68 -23.32 -4.60
CA SER A 268 4.72 -24.79 -4.47
C SER A 268 6.05 -25.41 -4.93
N VAL A 269 7.17 -24.76 -4.58
CA VAL A 269 8.53 -25.23 -4.95
C VAL A 269 8.79 -26.66 -4.45
N ASP A 270 8.19 -27.04 -3.32
CA ASP A 270 8.27 -28.39 -2.75
C ASP A 270 7.72 -29.49 -3.69
N SER A 271 6.89 -29.11 -4.67
CA SER A 271 6.31 -30.03 -5.65
C SER A 271 7.20 -30.28 -6.88
N LEU A 272 8.34 -29.60 -6.99
CA LEU A 272 9.29 -29.83 -8.08
C LEU A 272 9.96 -31.19 -7.94
N SER A 273 10.07 -31.90 -9.07
CA SER A 273 10.84 -33.15 -9.09
C SER A 273 12.34 -32.85 -8.94
N LEU A 274 13.09 -33.76 -8.30
CA LEU A 274 14.55 -33.66 -8.22
C LEU A 274 15.22 -33.57 -9.61
N ALA A 275 14.60 -34.19 -10.63
CA ALA A 275 15.05 -34.10 -12.01
C ALA A 275 14.93 -32.68 -12.61
N ALA A 276 14.04 -31.83 -12.07
CA ALA A 276 13.91 -30.45 -12.49
C ALA A 276 15.00 -29.52 -11.88
N LEU A 277 15.73 -30.01 -10.86
CA LEU A 277 16.75 -29.26 -10.11
C LEU A 277 18.19 -29.61 -10.53
N HIS A 278 18.36 -30.60 -11.42
CA HIS A 278 19.63 -30.97 -12.06
C HIS A 278 19.70 -30.41 -13.48
#